data_AF-A0AAU9M8Y0-F1
#
_entry.id   AF-A0AAU9M8Y0-F1
#
_cell.length_a   1.000
_cell.length_b   1.000
_cell.length_c   1.000
_cell.angle_alpha   90.00
_cell.angle_beta   90.00
_cell.angle_gamma   90.00
#
_symmetry.space_group_name_H-M   'P 1'
#
loop_
_entity.id
_entity.type
_entity.pdbx_description
1 polymer ?
#
loop_
_entity_poly.entity_id
_entity_poly.type
_entity_poly.pdbx_seq_one_letter_code
_entity_poly.pdbx_strand_id
1 'polypeptide(L)'
;MDSNTERRLPLWDTPTHMVFVELCLNEARLGNKPGSHFNKAGYDNLINNMKEQTGKTLNHKQIKIDWESMKRDWRLFDRLMRLESGIGWDPVNKSIVASSEWWDEKIKVDKDYDKFRGKNLEMYQTHYVALFRDYVTVGDIS
;
A
#
# COMPACT_ATOMS: atom_id res chain seq x y z
N MET A 1 -23.61 -22.03 -27.14
CA MET A 1 -23.86 -22.01 -25.69
C MET A 1 -22.66 -21.32 -25.08
N ASP A 2 -22.86 -20.07 -24.72
CA ASP A 2 -21.79 -19.12 -24.45
C ASP A 2 -21.11 -19.45 -23.14
N SER A 3 -19.88 -19.95 -23.21
CA SER A 3 -18.97 -19.98 -22.08
C SER A 3 -18.49 -18.56 -21.82
N ASN A 4 -19.38 -17.73 -21.25
CA ASN A 4 -19.00 -16.46 -20.65
C ASN A 4 -18.06 -16.79 -19.50
N THR A 5 -16.76 -16.84 -19.81
CA THR A 5 -15.70 -16.80 -18.80
C THR A 5 -15.83 -15.42 -18.18
N GLU A 6 -16.67 -15.32 -17.14
CA GLU A 6 -16.71 -14.15 -16.28
C GLU A 6 -15.28 -13.87 -15.86
N ARG A 7 -14.73 -12.79 -16.41
CA ARG A 7 -13.38 -12.34 -16.17
C ARG A 7 -13.31 -12.06 -14.68
N ARG A 8 -12.80 -13.00 -13.87
CA ARG A 8 -12.68 -12.85 -12.42
C ARG A 8 -11.92 -11.55 -12.16
N LEU A 9 -12.65 -10.51 -11.77
CA LEU A 9 -12.06 -9.23 -11.44
C LEU A 9 -11.08 -9.46 -10.28
N PRO A 10 -9.88 -8.85 -10.30
CA PRO A 10 -8.96 -8.97 -9.20
C PRO A 10 -9.63 -8.53 -7.90
N LEU A 11 -9.38 -9.28 -6.83
CA LEU A 11 -9.97 -8.98 -5.51
C LEU A 11 -9.65 -7.54 -5.08
N TRP A 12 -8.42 -7.11 -5.35
CA TRP A 12 -7.85 -5.82 -5.03
C TRP A 12 -7.53 -5.03 -6.33
N ASP A 13 -8.58 -4.63 -7.04
CA ASP A 13 -8.43 -3.62 -8.10
C ASP A 13 -8.16 -2.23 -7.50
N THR A 14 -7.73 -1.28 -8.33
CA THR A 14 -7.40 0.09 -7.89
C THR A 14 -8.54 0.77 -7.11
N PRO A 15 -9.82 0.71 -7.55
CA PRO A 15 -10.92 1.27 -6.76
C PRO A 15 -11.12 0.60 -5.40
N THR A 16 -11.09 -0.74 -5.34
CA THR A 16 -11.21 -1.50 -4.08
C THR A 16 -10.09 -1.14 -3.12
N HIS A 17 -8.87 -1.00 -3.64
CA HIS A 17 -7.71 -0.63 -2.86
C HIS A 17 -7.83 0.78 -2.28
N MET A 18 -8.29 1.76 -3.08
CA MET A 18 -8.53 3.12 -2.59
C MET A 18 -9.53 3.15 -1.43
N VAL A 19 -10.67 2.45 -1.57
CA VAL A 19 -11.67 2.34 -0.50
C VAL A 19 -11.05 1.73 0.77
N PHE A 20 -10.26 0.68 0.61
CA PHE A 20 -9.61 0.04 1.76
C PHE A 20 -8.64 0.97 2.48
N VAL A 21 -7.84 1.75 1.73
CA VAL A 21 -6.89 2.71 2.30
C VAL A 21 -7.62 3.84 3.05
N GLU A 22 -8.72 4.36 2.49
CA GLU A 22 -9.55 5.38 3.15
C GLU A 22 -10.17 4.87 4.45
N LEU A 23 -10.69 3.64 4.44
CA LEU A 23 -11.21 2.98 5.63
C LEU A 23 -10.12 2.77 6.69
N CYS A 24 -8.93 2.33 6.28
CA CYS A 24 -7.76 2.20 7.16
C CYS A 24 -7.42 3.53 7.84
N LEU A 25 -7.44 4.65 7.10
CA LEU A 25 -7.17 5.97 7.65
C LEU A 25 -8.24 6.39 8.66
N ASN A 26 -9.51 6.12 8.38
CA ASN A 26 -10.61 6.43 9.29
C ASN A 26 -10.50 5.63 10.58
N GLU A 27 -10.26 4.31 10.50
CA GLU A 27 -10.07 3.48 11.69
C GLU A 27 -8.84 3.88 12.50
N ALA A 28 -7.75 4.31 11.85
CA ALA A 28 -6.59 4.85 12.53
C ALA A 28 -6.92 6.14 13.29
N ARG A 29 -7.69 7.07 12.68
CA ARG A 29 -8.17 8.31 13.33
C ARG A 29 -9.08 8.04 14.51
N LEU A 30 -9.88 6.97 14.46
CA LEU A 30 -10.74 6.53 15.55
C LEU A 30 -9.99 5.82 16.68
N GLY A 31 -8.67 5.66 16.57
CA GLY A 31 -7.85 4.99 17.59
C GLY A 31 -7.91 3.47 17.55
N ASN A 32 -8.53 2.89 16.51
CA ASN A 32 -8.59 1.43 16.35
C ASN A 32 -7.29 0.82 15.85
N LYS A 33 -6.25 1.63 15.63
CA LYS A 33 -4.89 1.20 15.30
C LYS A 33 -3.90 1.62 16.40
N PRO A 34 -3.97 1.04 17.61
CA PRO A 34 -3.17 1.49 18.76
C PRO A 34 -1.66 1.20 18.61
N GLY A 35 -1.29 0.31 17.69
CA GLY A 35 0.09 -0.06 17.41
C GLY A 35 0.31 -0.20 15.91
N SER A 36 1.14 -1.17 15.49
CA SER A 36 1.40 -1.37 14.07
C SER A 36 0.25 -2.04 13.28
N HIS A 37 -0.84 -2.40 13.97
CA HIS A 37 -2.00 -3.12 13.45
C HIS A 37 -3.30 -2.58 14.04
N PHE A 38 -4.40 -2.87 13.36
CA PHE A 38 -5.74 -2.64 13.91
C PHE A 38 -6.04 -3.60 15.07
N ASN A 39 -6.82 -3.14 16.03
CA ASN A 39 -7.41 -3.98 17.06
C ASN A 39 -8.59 -4.80 16.47
N LYS A 40 -9.24 -5.64 17.27
CA LYS A 40 -10.36 -6.47 16.81
C LYS A 40 -11.51 -5.64 16.23
N ALA A 41 -11.89 -4.54 16.89
CA ALA A 41 -12.96 -3.66 16.43
C ALA A 41 -12.62 -3.03 15.07
N GLY A 42 -11.38 -2.57 14.90
CA GLY A 42 -10.89 -2.04 13.62
C GLY A 42 -10.99 -3.06 12.50
N TYR A 43 -10.54 -4.30 12.70
CA TYR A 43 -10.68 -5.34 11.67
C TYR A 43 -12.14 -5.68 11.36
N ASP A 44 -13.00 -5.79 12.37
CA ASP A 44 -14.43 -6.06 12.19
C ASP A 44 -15.10 -4.92 11.38
N ASN A 45 -14.77 -3.66 11.69
CA ASN A 45 -15.24 -2.49 10.96
C ASN A 45 -14.75 -2.48 9.50
N LEU A 46 -13.45 -2.75 9.27
CA LEU A 46 -12.90 -2.82 7.92
C LEU A 46 -13.63 -3.86 7.07
N ILE A 47 -13.87 -5.06 7.62
CA ILE A 47 -14.57 -6.13 6.89
C ILE A 47 -16.00 -5.71 6.53
N ASN A 48 -16.74 -5.15 7.49
CA ASN A 48 -18.13 -4.74 7.27
C ASN A 48 -18.23 -3.60 6.26
N ASN A 49 -17.40 -2.56 6.43
CA ASN A 49 -17.41 -1.39 5.55
C ASN A 49 -16.90 -1.73 4.13
N MET A 50 -15.94 -2.65 3.99
CA MET A 50 -15.52 -3.12 2.66
C MET A 50 -16.68 -3.80 1.93
N LYS A 51 -17.46 -4.63 2.63
CA LYS A 51 -18.64 -5.27 2.04
C LYS A 51 -19.70 -4.24 1.66
N GLU A 52 -19.94 -3.26 2.51
CA GLU A 52 -20.92 -2.20 2.26
C GLU A 52 -20.55 -1.33 1.06
N GLN A 53 -19.29 -0.89 0.96
CA GLN A 53 -18.87 0.06 -0.07
C GLN A 53 -18.49 -0.59 -1.40
N THR A 54 -18.00 -1.84 -1.39
CA THR A 54 -17.51 -2.51 -2.61
C THR A 54 -18.34 -3.71 -3.04
N GLY A 55 -19.26 -4.18 -2.18
CA GLY A 55 -19.99 -5.44 -2.36
C GLY A 55 -19.13 -6.70 -2.18
N LYS A 56 -17.81 -6.58 -1.98
CA LYS A 56 -16.89 -7.71 -1.85
C LYS A 56 -16.91 -8.25 -0.43
N THR A 57 -17.22 -9.55 -0.29
CA THR A 57 -17.14 -10.23 1.01
C THR A 57 -15.70 -10.67 1.27
N LEU A 58 -15.00 -9.91 2.10
CA LEU A 58 -13.62 -10.18 2.51
C LEU A 58 -13.60 -10.81 3.91
N ASN A 59 -12.67 -11.73 4.14
CA ASN A 59 -12.42 -12.26 5.49
C ASN A 59 -11.20 -11.58 6.13
N HIS A 60 -11.05 -11.78 7.44
CA HIS A 60 -9.94 -11.22 8.22
C HIS A 60 -8.56 -11.57 7.64
N LYS A 61 -8.38 -12.78 7.11
CA LYS A 61 -7.10 -13.21 6.50
C LYS A 61 -6.78 -12.36 5.27
N GLN A 62 -7.75 -12.09 4.41
CA GLN A 62 -7.56 -11.27 3.20
C GLN A 62 -7.21 -9.82 3.56
N ILE A 63 -7.94 -9.22 4.50
CA ILE A 63 -7.66 -7.86 4.99
C ILE A 63 -6.25 -7.77 5.58
N LYS A 64 -5.88 -8.74 6.43
CA LYS A 64 -4.54 -8.78 7.04
C LYS A 64 -3.43 -8.92 5.99
N ILE A 65 -3.60 -9.81 5.00
CA ILE A 65 -2.60 -9.99 3.93
C ILE A 65 -2.37 -8.68 3.17
N ASP A 66 -3.45 -7.97 2.84
CA ASP A 66 -3.35 -6.72 2.11
C ASP A 66 -2.67 -5.63 2.95
N TRP A 67 -3.06 -5.49 4.22
CA TRP A 67 -2.41 -4.60 5.18
C TRP A 67 -0.90 -4.84 5.30
N GLU A 68 -0.46 -6.09 5.44
CA GLU A 68 0.98 -6.41 5.50
C GLU A 68 1.68 -6.10 4.17
N SER A 69 0.98 -6.24 3.03
CA SER A 69 1.52 -5.85 1.73
C SER A 69 1.73 -4.36 1.63
N MET A 70 0.72 -3.56 2.00
CA MET A 70 0.83 -2.10 2.04
C MET A 70 2.00 -1.64 2.92
N LYS A 71 2.16 -2.26 4.09
CA LYS A 71 3.24 -1.95 5.02
C LYS A 71 4.62 -2.25 4.43
N ARG A 72 4.78 -3.39 3.76
CA ARG A 72 6.02 -3.77 3.06
C ARG A 72 6.33 -2.79 1.93
N ASP A 73 5.35 -2.48 1.09
CA ASP A 73 5.54 -1.57 -0.05
C ASP A 73 5.87 -0.16 0.44
N TRP A 74 5.23 0.33 1.50
CA TRP A 74 5.57 1.61 2.11
C TRP A 74 7.00 1.62 2.66
N ARG A 75 7.45 0.58 3.35
CA ARG A 75 8.82 0.49 3.87
C ARG A 75 9.84 0.52 2.73
N LEU A 76 9.56 -0.16 1.62
CA LEU A 76 10.42 -0.16 0.45
C LEU A 76 10.50 1.24 -0.19
N PHE A 77 9.35 1.90 -0.33
CA PHE A 77 9.27 3.28 -0.82
C PHE A 77 9.98 4.27 0.11
N ASP A 78 9.74 4.22 1.42
CA ASP A 78 10.37 5.12 2.41
C ASP A 78 11.89 4.93 2.44
N ARG A 79 12.37 3.68 2.35
CA ARG A 79 13.80 3.39 2.22
C ARG A 79 14.41 4.05 0.99
N LEU A 80 13.76 3.90 -0.17
CA LEU A 80 14.23 4.47 -1.42
C LEU A 80 14.27 6.01 -1.36
N MET A 81 13.22 6.63 -0.81
CA MET A 81 13.13 8.09 -0.69
C MET A 81 14.09 8.69 0.35
N ARG A 82 14.52 7.93 1.36
CA ARG A 82 15.39 8.43 2.44
C ARG A 82 16.87 8.14 2.24
N LEU A 83 17.21 6.97 1.69
CA LEU A 83 18.58 6.47 1.71
C LEU A 83 19.29 6.58 0.36
N GLU A 84 18.55 6.70 -0.74
CA GLU A 84 19.15 6.71 -2.07
C GLU A 84 19.43 8.13 -2.56
N SER A 85 20.54 8.28 -3.26
CA SER A 85 20.91 9.51 -3.98
C SER A 85 20.70 9.36 -5.48
N GLY A 86 20.63 10.48 -6.19
CA GLY A 86 20.46 10.49 -7.66
C GLY A 86 19.01 10.34 -8.12
N ILE A 87 18.06 10.43 -7.18
CA ILE A 87 16.63 10.45 -7.45
C ILE A 87 16.05 11.83 -7.14
N GLY A 88 15.03 12.22 -7.90
CA GLY A 88 14.18 13.38 -7.67
C GLY A 88 12.70 13.00 -7.57
N TRP A 89 11.85 14.00 -7.33
CA TRP A 89 10.40 13.82 -7.32
C TRP A 89 9.75 14.71 -8.38
N ASP A 90 8.87 14.11 -9.20
CA ASP A 90 8.03 14.84 -10.15
C ASP A 90 6.71 15.23 -9.46
N PRO A 91 6.48 16.53 -9.17
CA PRO A 91 5.26 16.96 -8.49
C PRO A 91 4.01 16.92 -9.38
N VAL A 92 4.16 16.82 -10.71
CA VAL A 92 3.07 16.75 -11.69
C VAL A 92 2.63 15.29 -11.86
N ASN A 93 3.58 14.41 -12.19
CA ASN A 93 3.28 12.99 -12.40
C ASN A 93 3.21 12.19 -11.10
N LYS A 94 3.58 12.81 -9.97
CA LYS A 94 3.64 12.20 -8.63
C LYS A 94 4.51 10.94 -8.64
N SER A 95 5.68 11.02 -9.26
CA SER A 95 6.54 9.87 -9.50
C SER A 95 7.99 10.17 -9.14
N ILE A 96 8.80 9.11 -9.00
CA ILE A 96 10.24 9.25 -8.78
C ILE A 96 10.92 9.47 -10.12
N VAL A 97 11.74 10.52 -10.20
CA VAL A 97 12.58 10.85 -11.36
C VAL A 97 13.98 10.30 -11.13
N ALA A 98 14.41 9.41 -11.99
CA ALA A 98 15.77 8.88 -12.03
C ALA A 98 16.10 8.44 -13.45
N SER A 99 17.39 8.27 -13.78
CA SER A 99 17.76 7.75 -15.09
C SER A 99 17.36 6.27 -15.26
N SER A 100 17.29 5.81 -16.50
CA SER A 100 16.98 4.40 -16.77
C SER A 100 18.04 3.47 -16.19
N GLU A 101 19.31 3.87 -16.27
CA GLU A 101 20.45 3.13 -15.73
C GLU A 101 20.35 3.01 -14.22
N TRP A 102 19.99 4.10 -13.53
CA TRP A 102 19.78 4.10 -12.09
C TRP A 102 18.69 3.09 -11.69
N TRP A 103 17.55 3.10 -12.39
CA TRP A 103 16.48 2.12 -12.15
C TRP A 103 16.94 0.69 -12.40
N ASP A 104 17.65 0.44 -13.50
CA ASP A 104 18.12 -0.89 -13.85
C ASP A 104 19.13 -1.44 -12.82
N GLU A 105 20.04 -0.61 -12.31
CA GLU A 105 20.95 -0.97 -11.22
C GLU A 105 20.19 -1.25 -9.92
N LYS A 106 19.20 -0.41 -9.58
CA LYS A 106 18.43 -0.57 -8.36
C LYS A 106 17.57 -1.85 -8.37
N ILE A 107 16.92 -2.12 -9.49
CA ILE A 107 16.06 -3.29 -9.70
C ILE A 107 16.89 -4.59 -9.71
N LYS A 108 18.17 -4.54 -10.14
CA LYS A 108 19.08 -5.69 -10.00
C LYS A 108 19.36 -6.07 -8.55
N VAL A 109 19.44 -5.08 -7.65
CA VAL A 109 19.65 -5.31 -6.20
C VAL A 109 18.38 -5.88 -5.57
N ASP A 110 17.22 -5.32 -5.90
CA ASP A 110 15.93 -5.80 -5.43
C ASP A 110 14.85 -5.53 -6.48
N LYS A 111 14.28 -6.62 -7.02
CA LYS A 111 13.29 -6.56 -8.11
C LYS A 111 12.00 -5.87 -7.69
N ASP A 112 11.70 -5.80 -6.39
CA ASP A 112 10.47 -5.18 -5.91
C ASP A 112 10.45 -3.67 -6.18
N TYR A 113 11.59 -3.01 -6.42
CA TYR A 113 11.63 -1.60 -6.78
C TYR A 113 10.99 -1.28 -8.14
N ASP A 114 10.89 -2.25 -9.06
CA ASP A 114 10.31 -2.04 -10.38
C ASP A 114 8.85 -1.57 -10.30
N LYS A 115 8.14 -1.96 -9.23
CA LYS A 115 6.75 -1.54 -9.01
C LYS A 115 6.59 -0.03 -8.86
N PHE A 116 7.65 0.71 -8.56
CA PHE A 116 7.64 2.17 -8.42
C PHE A 116 8.02 2.91 -9.70
N ARG A 117 8.72 2.25 -10.64
CA ARG A 117 9.25 2.88 -11.85
C ARG A 117 8.13 3.41 -12.73
N GLY A 118 8.12 4.72 -12.95
CA GLY A 118 7.14 5.40 -13.81
C GLY A 118 5.69 5.31 -13.34
N LYS A 119 5.45 5.00 -12.05
CA LYS A 119 4.10 4.96 -11.47
C LYS A 119 3.78 6.26 -10.74
N ASN A 120 2.49 6.57 -10.65
CA ASN A 120 2.00 7.55 -9.69
C ASN A 120 2.06 6.94 -8.28
N LEU A 121 2.79 7.60 -7.39
CA LEU A 121 3.11 7.16 -6.03
C LEU A 121 2.55 8.14 -4.98
N GLU A 122 1.61 9.00 -5.36
CA GLU A 122 1.01 9.98 -4.46
C GLU A 122 0.41 9.33 -3.21
N MET A 123 -0.22 8.16 -3.37
CA MET A 123 -0.79 7.39 -2.26
C MET A 123 0.27 7.02 -1.21
N TYR A 124 1.52 6.77 -1.61
CA TYR A 124 2.60 6.47 -0.68
C TYR A 124 2.96 7.69 0.17
N GLN A 125 3.05 8.87 -0.45
CA GLN A 125 3.40 10.12 0.24
C GLN A 125 2.26 10.70 1.09
N THR A 126 1.01 10.45 0.72
CA THR A 126 -0.16 11.05 1.36
C THR A 126 -0.84 10.10 2.34
N HIS A 127 -1.23 8.91 1.90
CA HIS A 127 -2.04 7.99 2.70
C HIS A 127 -1.17 7.03 3.52
N TYR A 128 -0.20 6.38 2.88
CA TYR A 128 0.60 5.36 3.56
C TYR A 128 1.52 5.96 4.62
N VAL A 129 2.08 7.14 4.36
CA VAL A 129 2.82 7.91 5.38
C VAL A 129 1.98 8.08 6.65
N ALA A 130 0.71 8.46 6.55
CA ALA A 130 -0.15 8.64 7.72
C ALA A 130 -0.46 7.32 8.46
N LEU A 131 -0.45 6.18 7.74
CA LEU A 131 -0.72 4.86 8.33
C LEU A 131 0.50 4.24 9.00
N PHE A 132 1.70 4.48 8.48
CA PHE A 132 2.89 3.69 8.80
C PHE A 132 4.08 4.48 9.38
N ARG A 133 4.16 5.80 9.18
CA ARG A 133 5.34 6.61 9.58
C ARG A 133 5.66 6.54 11.07
N ASP A 134 4.64 6.54 11.92
CA ASP A 134 4.82 6.63 13.38
C ASP A 134 5.07 5.26 14.04
N TYR A 135 5.11 4.18 13.27
CA TYR A 135 5.24 2.80 13.77
C TYR A 135 6.48 2.08 13.23
N VAL A 136 7.49 2.83 12.79
CA VAL A 136 8.84 2.29 12.61
C VAL A 136 9.39 1.98 14.01
N THR A 137 8.98 0.84 14.56
CA THR A 137 9.68 0.23 15.68
C THR A 137 11.12 0.02 15.23
N VAL A 138 12.03 0.72 15.89
CA VAL A 138 13.46 0.43 15.95
C VAL A 138 13.60 -1.06 16.26
N GLY A 139 13.76 -1.91 15.24
CA GLY A 139 13.65 -3.35 15.43
C GLY A 139 14.12 -4.24 14.28
N ASP A 140 14.38 -3.70 13.09
CA ASP A 140 14.94 -4.46 11.97
C ASP A 140 16.32 -3.90 11.54
N ILE A 141 17.21 -3.72 12.53
CA ILE A 141 18.67 -3.74 12.32
C ILE A 141 19.21 -4.83 13.24
N SER A 142 19.32 -6.05 12.74
CA SER A 142 20.24 -7.07 13.26
C SER A 142 20.82 -7.86 12.09
#